data_AF-A0AA89AL16-F1
#
_entry.id   AF-A0AA89AL16-F1
#
_cell.length_a   1.000
_cell.length_b   1.000
_cell.length_c   1.000
_cell.angle_alpha   90.00
_cell.angle_beta   90.00
_cell.angle_gamma   90.00
#
_symmetry.space_group_name_H-M   'P 1'
#
loop_
_entity.id
_entity.type
_entity.pdbx_description
1 polymer ?
#
loop_
_entity_poly.entity_id
_entity_poly.type
_entity_poly.pdbx_seq_one_letter_code
_entity_poly.pdbx_strand_id
1 'polypeptide(L)'
;MIRAVTANATDNLYCTLLTHSAIHGVMAGYTGFVSGPINGNYAYIPVEEVAQAKKEVNTKDHQWAWLRACIVASEDTVRAYYKVGNGGCRGSA
;
A
#
# COMPACT_ATOMS: atom_id res chain seq x y z
N MET A 1 0.55 -20.70 -9.19
CA MET A 1 0.92 -19.98 -10.43
C MET A 1 0.70 -18.48 -10.25
N ILE A 2 1.46 -17.81 -9.36
CA ILE A 2 1.36 -16.36 -9.10
C ILE A 2 2.75 -15.71 -9.18
N ARG A 3 3.77 -16.35 -8.59
CA ARG A 3 5.17 -15.85 -8.61
C ARG A 3 5.98 -16.23 -9.86
N ALA A 4 5.34 -16.91 -10.82
CA ALA A 4 5.98 -17.43 -12.04
C ALA A 4 5.36 -16.86 -13.32
N VAL A 5 4.44 -15.90 -13.20
CA VAL A 5 3.88 -15.17 -14.34
C VAL A 5 4.82 -14.03 -14.73
N THR A 6 4.79 -13.63 -16.00
CA THR A 6 5.53 -12.46 -16.48
C THR A 6 5.08 -11.19 -15.78
N ALA A 7 6.02 -10.29 -15.52
CA ALA A 7 5.75 -9.00 -14.89
C ALA A 7 4.87 -8.11 -15.78
N ASN A 8 3.96 -7.38 -15.15
CA ASN A 8 3.12 -6.38 -15.81
C ASN A 8 3.97 -5.14 -16.20
N ALA A 9 3.49 -4.32 -17.13
CA ALA A 9 4.15 -3.07 -17.52
C ALA A 9 4.56 -2.18 -16.33
N THR A 10 3.69 -2.02 -15.32
CA THR A 10 4.02 -1.25 -14.10
C THR A 10 5.16 -1.88 -13.31
N ASP A 11 5.17 -3.21 -13.17
CA ASP A 11 6.22 -3.93 -12.45
C ASP A 11 7.55 -3.85 -13.20
N ASN A 12 7.54 -3.91 -14.53
CA ASN A 12 8.73 -3.70 -15.36
C ASN A 12 9.33 -2.30 -15.18
N LEU A 13 8.49 -1.27 -15.19
CA LEU A 13 8.92 0.12 -14.93
C LEU A 13 9.49 0.26 -13.51
N TYR A 14 8.81 -0.32 -12.52
CA TYR A 14 9.25 -0.29 -11.14
C TYR A 14 10.64 -0.93 -10.97
N CYS A 15 10.84 -2.14 -11.50
CA CYS A 15 12.14 -2.82 -11.45
C CYS A 15 13.25 -2.02 -12.14
N THR A 16 12.93 -1.34 -13.25
CA THR A 16 13.91 -0.51 -13.98
C THR A 16 14.34 0.71 -13.15
N LEU A 17 13.40 1.40 -12.50
CA LEU A 17 13.69 2.56 -11.65
C LEU A 17 14.45 2.15 -10.38
N LEU A 18 14.03 1.05 -9.76
CA LEU A 18 14.70 0.48 -8.59
C LEU A 18 16.17 0.15 -8.87
N THR A 19 16.43 -0.46 -10.03
CA THR A 19 17.76 -0.84 -10.50
C THR A 19 18.64 0.39 -10.74
N HIS A 20 18.15 1.41 -11.44
CA HIS A 20 18.91 2.65 -11.65
C HIS A 20 19.27 3.34 -10.33
N SER A 21 18.32 3.43 -9.40
CA SER A 21 18.57 4.00 -8.07
C SER A 21 19.66 3.20 -7.34
N ALA A 22 19.58 1.87 -7.33
CA ALA A 22 20.59 1.02 -6.70
C ALA A 22 21.99 1.23 -7.33
N ILE A 23 22.08 1.23 -8.66
CA ILE A 23 23.35 1.41 -9.38
C ILE A 23 23.95 2.78 -9.06
N HIS A 24 23.16 3.85 -9.04
CA HIS A 24 23.65 5.17 -8.67
C HIS A 24 24.22 5.20 -7.25
N GLY A 25 23.55 4.57 -6.28
CA GLY A 25 24.06 4.47 -4.91
C GLY A 25 25.37 3.68 -4.82
N VAL A 26 25.47 2.58 -5.56
CA VAL A 26 26.71 1.77 -5.63
C VAL A 26 27.85 2.56 -6.29
N MET A 27 27.57 3.29 -7.37
CA MET A 27 28.57 4.15 -8.04
C MET A 27 29.04 5.31 -7.15
N ALA A 28 28.19 5.79 -6.24
CA ALA A 28 28.57 6.77 -5.22
C ALA A 28 29.42 6.17 -4.07
N GLY A 29 29.64 4.86 -4.07
CA GLY A 29 30.41 4.15 -3.05
C GLY A 29 29.61 3.73 -1.81
N TYR A 30 28.28 3.80 -1.86
CA TYR A 30 27.44 3.30 -0.76
C TYR A 30 27.36 1.77 -0.78
N THR A 31 27.28 1.17 0.40
CA THR A 31 27.14 -0.29 0.59
C THR A 31 26.19 -0.57 1.75
N GLY A 32 25.70 -1.81 1.87
CA GLY A 32 24.80 -2.20 2.98
C GLY A 32 23.42 -1.53 2.97
N PHE A 33 22.94 -1.08 1.81
CA PHE A 33 21.66 -0.40 1.67
C PHE A 33 20.73 -1.12 0.69
N VAL A 34 19.43 -0.86 0.81
CA VAL A 34 18.37 -1.24 -0.12
C VAL A 34 17.80 0.03 -0.73
N SER A 35 17.64 0.07 -2.05
CA SER A 35 16.88 1.14 -2.71
C SER A 35 15.39 0.82 -2.69
N GLY A 36 14.53 1.83 -2.57
CA GLY A 36 13.09 1.63 -2.63
C GLY A 36 12.29 2.93 -2.54
N PRO A 37 11.01 2.90 -2.95
CA PRO A 37 10.14 4.07 -2.84
C PRO A 37 9.68 4.28 -1.40
N ILE A 38 9.87 5.48 -0.88
CA ILE A 38 9.31 5.98 0.37
C ILE A 38 8.51 7.23 0.04
N ASN A 39 7.19 7.19 0.27
CA ASN A 39 6.28 8.31 0.01
C ASN A 39 6.43 8.92 -1.40
N GLY A 40 6.65 8.07 -2.41
CA GLY A 40 6.78 8.48 -3.82
C GLY A 40 8.20 8.82 -4.29
N ASN A 41 9.19 8.85 -3.39
CA ASN A 41 10.59 9.13 -3.73
C ASN A 41 11.47 7.90 -3.52
N TYR A 42 12.45 7.68 -4.40
CA TYR A 42 13.43 6.61 -4.20
C TYR A 42 14.49 7.04 -3.19
N ALA A 43 14.65 6.25 -2.14
CA ALA A 43 15.59 6.49 -1.06
C ALA A 43 16.48 5.25 -0.81
N TYR A 44 17.60 5.47 -0.13
CA TYR A 44 18.50 4.42 0.34
C TYR A 44 18.22 4.13 1.80
N ILE A 45 17.95 2.88 2.13
CA ILE A 45 17.59 2.43 3.48
C ILE A 45 18.65 1.43 3.95
N PRO A 46 19.27 1.61 5.12
CA PRO A 46 20.21 0.64 5.67
C PRO A 46 19.55 -0.73 5.87
N VAL A 47 20.25 -1.81 5.51
CA VAL A 47 19.71 -3.19 5.60
C VAL A 47 19.35 -3.55 7.05
N GLU A 48 20.11 -3.04 8.01
CA GLU A 48 19.91 -3.26 9.44
C GLU A 48 18.58 -2.70 9.93
N GLU A 49 18.13 -1.56 9.38
CA GLU A 49 16.82 -0.97 9.69
C GLU A 49 15.68 -1.74 9.01
N VAL A 50 15.89 -2.16 7.75
CA VAL A 50 14.89 -2.95 7.00
C VAL A 50 14.61 -4.29 7.70
N ALA A 51 15.62 -4.91 8.31
CA ALA A 51 15.47 -6.19 8.98
C ALA A 51 14.68 -6.12 10.30
N GLN A 52 14.61 -4.94 10.94
CA GLN A 52 13.99 -4.77 12.26
C GLN A 52 12.47 -4.76 12.21
N ALA A 53 11.89 -4.21 11.14
CA ALA A 53 10.45 -3.96 11.07
C ALA A 53 9.83 -4.58 9.82
N LYS A 54 8.60 -5.06 9.96
CA LYS A 54 7.77 -5.55 8.87
C LYS A 54 6.52 -4.69 8.75
N LYS A 55 6.10 -4.38 7.53
CA LYS A 55 4.86 -3.65 7.28
C LYS A 55 3.66 -4.59 7.47
N GLU A 56 3.03 -4.51 8.63
CA GLU A 56 1.78 -5.22 8.90
C GLU A 56 0.58 -4.45 8.32
N VAL A 57 -0.46 -5.20 7.97
CA VAL A 57 -1.71 -4.61 7.47
C VAL A 57 -2.48 -3.97 8.62
N ASN A 58 -2.79 -2.69 8.49
CA ASN A 58 -3.63 -2.00 9.48
C ASN A 58 -5.11 -2.34 9.26
N THR A 59 -5.68 -3.14 10.15
CA THR A 59 -7.09 -3.58 10.07
C THR A 59 -8.10 -2.47 10.38
N LYS A 60 -7.65 -1.31 10.88
CA LYS A 60 -8.51 -0.16 11.18
C LYS A 60 -8.54 0.89 10.07
N ASP A 61 -7.69 0.75 9.05
CA ASP A 61 -7.62 1.71 7.93
C ASP A 61 -8.79 1.51 6.93
N HIS A 62 -9.04 2.54 6.13
CA HIS A 62 -10.06 2.56 5.09
C HIS A 62 -9.89 1.41 4.10
N GLN A 63 -8.67 1.05 3.69
CA GLN A 63 -8.43 -0.07 2.77
C GLN A 63 -8.98 -1.39 3.32
N TRP A 64 -8.80 -1.62 4.62
CA TRP A 64 -9.34 -2.79 5.28
C TRP A 64 -10.87 -2.67 5.48
N ALA A 65 -11.40 -1.46 5.65
CA ALA A 65 -12.84 -1.23 5.67
C ALA A 65 -13.50 -1.57 4.32
N TRP A 66 -12.88 -1.23 3.19
CA TRP A 66 -13.32 -1.65 1.85
C TRP A 66 -13.36 -3.16 1.71
N LEU A 67 -12.29 -3.85 2.16
CA LEU A 67 -12.28 -5.30 2.19
C LEU A 67 -13.48 -5.81 2.99
N ARG A 68 -13.64 -5.39 4.26
CA ARG A 68 -14.78 -5.78 5.12
C ARG A 68 -16.14 -5.55 4.46
N ALA A 69 -16.32 -4.45 3.75
CA ALA A 69 -17.57 -4.17 3.05
C ALA A 69 -17.86 -5.20 1.94
N CYS A 70 -16.83 -5.66 1.22
CA CYS A 70 -16.99 -6.65 0.14
C CYS A 70 -17.14 -8.09 0.66
N ILE A 71 -16.48 -8.46 1.76
CA ILE A 71 -16.55 -9.84 2.32
C ILE A 71 -17.64 -10.02 3.36
N VAL A 72 -17.88 -9.03 4.23
CA VAL A 72 -18.93 -9.05 5.26
C VAL A 72 -20.09 -8.20 4.77
N ALA A 73 -20.73 -8.70 3.72
CA ALA A 73 -22.13 -8.37 3.43
C ALA A 73 -23.04 -9.16 4.40
N SER A 74 -22.84 -9.01 5.72
CA SER A 74 -23.84 -9.42 6.72
C SER A 74 -24.72 -8.21 7.07
N GLU A 75 -25.97 -8.46 7.48
CA GLU A 75 -27.05 -7.47 7.64
C GLU A 75 -26.68 -6.18 8.39
N ASP A 76 -25.67 -6.23 9.25
CA ASP A 76 -25.19 -5.09 10.05
C ASP A 76 -24.52 -3.99 9.21
N THR A 77 -23.78 -4.35 8.15
CA THR A 77 -23.13 -3.37 7.26
C THR A 77 -24.16 -2.68 6.36
N VAL A 78 -25.19 -3.42 5.91
CA VAL A 78 -26.33 -2.87 5.14
C VAL A 78 -27.14 -1.92 6.02
N ARG A 79 -27.42 -2.27 7.29
CA ARG A 79 -28.06 -1.34 8.25
C ARG A 79 -27.25 -0.08 8.51
N ALA A 80 -25.92 -0.18 8.58
CA ALA A 80 -25.04 0.99 8.75
C ALA A 80 -25.08 1.90 7.51
N TYR A 81 -25.01 1.33 6.29
CA TYR A 81 -25.11 2.10 5.05
C TYR A 81 -26.52 2.70 4.83
N TYR A 82 -27.59 1.96 5.09
CA TYR A 82 -28.97 2.46 4.96
C TYR A 82 -29.34 3.48 6.05
N LYS A 83 -28.71 3.45 7.24
CA LYS A 83 -28.89 4.50 8.27
C LYS A 83 -28.27 5.84 7.85
N VAL A 84 -27.18 5.83 7.09
CA VAL A 84 -26.58 7.07 6.55
C VAL A 84 -27.46 7.66 5.45
N GLY A 85 -28.10 6.82 4.62
CA GLY A 85 -29.03 7.26 3.56
C GLY A 85 -30.40 7.77 4.03
N ASN A 86 -30.83 7.43 5.26
CA ASN A 86 -32.12 7.84 5.84
C ASN A 86 -32.00 8.91 6.94
N GLY A 87 -30.83 9.55 7.08
CA GLY A 87 -30.67 10.81 7.82
C GLY A 87 -31.27 11.95 7.02
N GLY A 88 -32.60 11.92 6.86
CA GLY A 88 -33.35 12.85 6.06
C GLY A 88 -33.11 14.30 6.46
N CYS A 89 -33.08 15.15 5.44
CA CYS A 89 -33.42 16.55 5.53
C CYS A 89 -34.70 16.71 6.38
N ARG A 90 -34.55 17.05 7.66
CA ARG A 90 -35.63 17.60 8.48
C ARG A 90 -35.26 19.02 8.85
N GLY A 91 -35.83 19.94 8.08
CA GLY A 91 -36.29 21.27 8.48
C GLY A 91 -35.33 22.13 9.29
N SER A 92 -34.62 23.02 8.61
CA SER A 92 -34.37 24.35 9.16
C SER A 92 -35.67 25.14 9.06
N ALA A 93 -36.32 25.33 10.19
CA ALA A 93 -37.20 26.47 10.48
C ALA A 93 -36.50 27.32 11.54
#